data_AF-W5W9Z2-F1
#
_entry.id   AF-W5W9Z2-F1
#
_cell.length_a   1.000
_cell.length_b   1.000
_cell.length_c   1.000
_cell.angle_alpha   90.00
_cell.angle_beta   90.00
_cell.angle_gamma   90.00
#
_symmetry.space_group_name_H-M   'P 1'
#
loop_
_entity.id
_entity.type
_entity.pdbx_description
1 polymer ?
#
loop_
_entity_poly.entity_id
_entity_poly.type
_entity_poly.pdbx_seq_one_letter_code
_entity_poly.pdbx_strand_id
1 'polypeptide(L)'
;MTAAEFEAKVHEHWTRAHAAAMQGQLAEVLDTVLAIQAACFLRYNRQAMALTGIGRPEFAARLREHARREIEYALRVARRLNDLGGHSEFDANALVAEEGPDGADRLDPDRVVEENRVARRVVVTTYQDILGWIGQGDPVTRHLIESILDEERST
;
A
#
# COMPACT_ATOMS: atom_id res chain seq x y z
N MET A 1 -5.23 -4.21 -12.44
CA MET A 1 -5.59 -4.80 -11.16
C MET A 1 -6.79 -4.09 -10.55
N THR A 2 -7.87 -4.83 -10.35
CA THR A 2 -9.06 -4.36 -9.63
C THR A 2 -8.82 -4.29 -8.13
N ALA A 3 -9.68 -3.59 -7.39
CA ALA A 3 -9.57 -3.52 -5.93
C ALA A 3 -9.75 -4.90 -5.26
N ALA A 4 -10.56 -5.79 -5.84
CA ALA A 4 -10.75 -7.15 -5.34
C ALA A 4 -9.49 -8.02 -5.53
N GLU A 5 -8.80 -7.88 -6.67
CA GLU A 5 -7.51 -8.55 -6.89
C GLU A 5 -6.43 -8.04 -5.93
N PHE A 6 -6.43 -6.74 -5.64
CA PHE A 6 -5.54 -6.15 -4.63
C PHE A 6 -5.81 -6.72 -3.23
N GLU A 7 -7.08 -6.82 -2.83
CA GLU A 7 -7.49 -7.41 -1.55
C GLU A 7 -7.01 -8.85 -1.39
N ALA A 8 -7.23 -9.69 -2.42
CA ALA A 8 -6.80 -11.09 -2.40
C ALA A 8 -5.27 -11.21 -2.24
N LYS A 9 -4.50 -10.40 -2.98
CA LYS A 9 -3.03 -10.40 -2.89
C LYS A 9 -2.51 -9.92 -1.55
N VAL A 10 -3.11 -8.87 -0.98
CA VAL A 10 -2.75 -8.37 0.36
C VAL A 10 -3.01 -9.45 1.41
N HIS A 11 -4.17 -10.11 1.34
CA HIS A 11 -4.51 -11.19 2.26
C HIS A 11 -3.55 -12.39 2.14
N GLU A 12 -3.19 -12.80 0.92
CA GLU A 12 -2.23 -13.87 0.67
C GLU A 12 -0.82 -13.53 1.21
N HIS A 13 -0.33 -12.31 0.96
CA HIS A 13 0.95 -11.85 1.48
C HIS A 13 0.96 -11.81 3.01
N TRP A 14 -0.09 -11.24 3.61
CA TRP A 14 -0.27 -11.21 5.06
C TRP A 14 -0.28 -12.61 5.68
N THR A 15 -1.00 -13.55 5.06
CA THR A 15 -1.13 -14.92 5.57
C THR A 15 0.21 -15.67 5.58
N ARG A 16 1.09 -15.38 4.61
CA ARG A 16 2.43 -15.97 4.57
C ARG A 16 3.35 -15.43 5.67
N ALA A 17 3.28 -14.13 5.96
CA ALA A 17 4.18 -13.45 6.88
C ALA A 17 4.08 -13.90 8.36
N HIS A 18 2.96 -14.50 8.77
CA HIS A 18 2.71 -14.84 10.18
C HIS A 18 3.12 -16.27 10.57
N ALA A 19 3.92 -16.99 9.78
CA ALA A 19 4.29 -18.39 10.04
C ALA A 19 5.65 -18.61 10.76
N ALA A 20 6.49 -17.59 10.93
CA ALA A 20 7.88 -17.69 11.43
C ALA A 20 8.06 -17.38 12.94
N ALA A 21 9.30 -17.14 13.41
CA ALA A 21 9.59 -16.61 14.76
C ALA A 21 9.39 -15.08 14.83
N MET A 22 9.01 -14.50 15.98
CA MET A 22 8.48 -13.12 16.09
C MET A 22 9.29 -12.00 15.39
N GLN A 23 10.63 -12.01 15.47
CA GLN A 23 11.43 -10.99 14.77
C GLN A 23 11.45 -11.19 13.25
N GLY A 24 11.55 -12.44 12.78
CA GLY A 24 11.45 -12.77 11.35
C GLY A 24 10.05 -12.46 10.81
N GLN A 25 9.00 -12.79 11.58
CA GLN A 25 7.61 -12.45 11.23
C GLN A 25 7.44 -10.94 11.07
N LEU A 26 8.00 -10.13 11.98
CA LEU A 26 7.83 -8.69 11.91
C LEU A 26 8.52 -8.08 10.68
N ALA A 27 9.70 -8.59 10.31
CA ALA A 27 10.37 -8.18 9.08
C ALA A 27 9.51 -8.54 7.84
N GLU A 28 8.97 -9.76 7.77
CA GLU A 28 8.09 -10.18 6.66
C GLU A 28 6.79 -9.34 6.59
N VAL A 29 6.23 -8.98 7.75
CA VAL A 29 5.06 -8.09 7.83
C VAL A 29 5.40 -6.70 7.31
N LEU A 30 6.54 -6.13 7.71
CA LEU A 30 6.94 -4.82 7.21
C LEU A 30 7.33 -4.83 5.73
N ASP A 31 7.88 -5.92 5.22
CA ASP A 31 8.11 -6.09 3.78
C ASP A 31 6.77 -6.13 3.02
N THR A 32 5.74 -6.79 3.57
CA THR A 32 4.39 -6.74 3.02
C THR A 32 3.82 -5.31 3.01
N VAL A 33 3.99 -4.56 4.11
CA VAL A 33 3.58 -3.15 4.18
C VAL A 33 4.35 -2.31 3.14
N LEU A 34 5.65 -2.57 2.96
CA LEU A 34 6.48 -1.89 1.98
C LEU A 34 6.00 -2.13 0.55
N ALA A 35 5.67 -3.38 0.21
CA ALA A 35 5.12 -3.75 -1.08
C ALA A 35 3.76 -3.05 -1.33
N ILE A 36 2.89 -2.97 -0.31
CA ILE A 36 1.59 -2.27 -0.40
C ILE A 36 1.81 -0.81 -0.79
N GLN A 37 2.73 -0.14 -0.09
CA GLN A 37 3.02 1.27 -0.29
C GLN A 37 3.64 1.55 -1.68
N ALA A 38 4.56 0.69 -2.13
CA ALA A 38 5.13 0.78 -3.47
C ALA A 38 4.06 0.58 -4.57
N ALA A 39 3.14 -0.38 -4.40
CA ALA A 39 2.06 -0.62 -5.35
C ALA A 39 1.05 0.55 -5.38
N CYS A 40 0.68 1.11 -4.23
CA CYS A 40 -0.18 2.29 -4.15
C CYS A 40 0.47 3.51 -4.81
N PHE A 41 1.76 3.76 -4.57
CA PHE A 41 2.53 4.82 -5.23
C PHE A 41 2.43 4.74 -6.76
N LEU A 42 2.67 3.55 -7.33
CA LEU A 42 2.60 3.34 -8.77
C LEU A 42 1.18 3.51 -9.31
N ARG A 43 0.17 2.95 -8.61
CA ARG A 43 -1.24 3.06 -8.99
C ARG A 43 -1.70 4.51 -9.07
N TYR A 44 -1.43 5.31 -8.04
CA TYR A 44 -1.83 6.72 -7.99
C TYR A 44 -1.16 7.54 -9.10
N ASN A 45 0.13 7.33 -9.36
CA ASN A 45 0.82 8.03 -10.45
C ASN A 45 0.24 7.68 -11.82
N ARG A 46 -0.02 6.39 -12.08
CA ARG A 46 -0.62 5.92 -13.33
C ARG A 46 -2.00 6.54 -13.56
N GLN A 47 -2.86 6.54 -12.53
CA GLN A 47 -4.18 7.16 -12.60
C GLN A 47 -4.09 8.68 -12.80
N ALA A 48 -3.16 9.36 -12.11
CA ALA A 48 -2.94 10.80 -12.28
C ALA A 48 -2.52 11.18 -13.71
N MET A 49 -1.64 10.39 -14.32
CA MET A 49 -1.20 10.60 -15.71
C MET A 49 -2.37 10.45 -16.68
N ALA A 50 -3.17 9.40 -16.54
CA ALA A 50 -4.35 9.18 -17.39
C ALA A 50 -5.42 10.27 -17.23
N LEU A 51 -5.74 10.66 -15.99
CA LEU A 51 -6.71 11.73 -15.72
C LEU A 51 -6.25 13.10 -16.24
N THR A 52 -4.93 13.35 -16.26
CA THR A 52 -4.37 14.55 -16.90
C THR A 52 -4.67 14.53 -18.41
N GLY A 53 -4.49 13.39 -19.07
CA GLY A 53 -4.74 13.21 -20.50
C GLY A 53 -6.20 13.42 -20.93
N ILE A 54 -7.17 13.21 -20.03
CA ILE A 54 -8.60 13.41 -20.31
C ILE A 54 -9.17 14.73 -19.76
N GLY A 55 -8.32 15.69 -19.38
CA GLY A 55 -8.75 17.02 -18.96
C GLY A 55 -9.30 17.10 -17.53
N ARG A 56 -8.78 16.27 -16.60
CA ARG A 56 -9.12 16.31 -15.17
C ARG A 56 -7.90 16.65 -14.28
N PRO A 57 -7.23 17.80 -14.48
CA PRO A 57 -5.95 18.13 -13.82
C PRO A 57 -6.07 18.29 -12.30
N GLU A 58 -7.20 18.84 -11.81
CA GLU A 58 -7.50 19.00 -10.38
C GLU A 58 -7.48 17.65 -9.64
N PHE A 59 -8.10 16.63 -10.25
CA PHE A 59 -8.18 15.29 -9.67
C PHE A 59 -6.82 14.58 -9.76
N ALA A 60 -6.13 14.73 -10.90
CA ALA A 60 -4.76 14.25 -11.03
C ALA A 60 -3.81 14.85 -9.98
N ALA A 61 -3.97 16.13 -9.62
CA ALA A 61 -3.16 16.77 -8.59
C ALA A 61 -3.36 16.12 -7.21
N ARG A 62 -4.60 15.78 -6.85
CA ARG A 62 -4.89 15.04 -5.60
C ARG A 62 -4.23 13.68 -5.60
N LEU A 63 -4.35 12.90 -6.67
CA LEU A 63 -3.72 11.57 -6.76
C LEU A 63 -2.18 11.65 -6.65
N ARG A 64 -1.55 12.67 -7.24
CA ARG A 64 -0.11 12.91 -7.06
C ARG A 64 0.26 13.18 -5.61
N GLU A 65 -0.62 13.87 -4.88
CA GLU A 65 -0.41 14.13 -3.46
C GLU A 65 -0.51 12.85 -2.63
N HIS A 66 -1.48 11.97 -2.92
CA HIS A 66 -1.51 10.64 -2.31
C HIS A 66 -0.23 9.85 -2.62
N ALA A 67 0.18 9.80 -3.89
CA ALA A 67 1.43 9.13 -4.25
C ALA A 67 2.65 9.63 -3.44
N ARG A 68 2.79 10.94 -3.22
CA ARG A 68 3.90 11.46 -2.39
C ARG A 68 3.89 10.90 -0.98
N ARG A 69 2.71 10.78 -0.37
CA ARG A 69 2.58 10.18 0.96
C ARG A 69 2.92 8.70 0.96
N GLU A 70 2.47 7.94 -0.03
CA GLU A 70 2.78 6.49 -0.09
C GLU A 70 4.30 6.23 -0.11
N ILE A 71 5.07 7.04 -0.84
CA ILE A 71 6.53 6.87 -0.86
C ILE A 71 7.18 7.32 0.46
N GLU A 72 6.64 8.34 1.12
CA GLU A 72 7.09 8.73 2.48
C GLU A 72 6.84 7.60 3.50
N TYR A 73 5.68 6.96 3.43
CA TYR A 73 5.35 5.80 4.25
C TYR A 73 6.29 4.63 3.96
N ALA A 74 6.50 4.31 2.68
CA ALA A 74 7.41 3.25 2.24
C ALA A 74 8.83 3.47 2.79
N LEU A 75 9.35 4.70 2.75
CA LEU A 75 10.69 5.01 3.27
C LEU A 75 10.80 4.83 4.79
N ARG A 76 9.75 5.18 5.54
CA ARG A 76 9.70 4.97 7.00
C ARG A 76 9.67 3.48 7.34
N VAL A 77 8.89 2.70 6.59
CA VAL A 77 8.78 1.24 6.74
C VAL A 77 10.09 0.55 6.36
N ALA A 78 10.70 0.91 5.24
CA ALA A 78 11.98 0.37 4.79
C ALA A 78 13.10 0.62 5.80
N ARG A 79 13.14 1.81 6.42
CA ARG A 79 14.07 2.10 7.51
C ARG A 79 13.86 1.14 8.69
N ARG A 80 12.61 0.95 9.14
CA ARG A 80 12.32 0.04 10.25
C ARG A 80 12.62 -1.42 9.91
N LEU A 81 12.35 -1.84 8.68
CA LEU A 81 12.67 -3.18 8.18
C LEU A 81 14.18 -3.45 8.25
N ASN A 82 15.00 -2.49 7.81
CA ASN A 82 16.45 -2.60 7.91
C ASN A 82 16.93 -2.65 9.38
N ASP A 83 16.32 -1.89 10.28
CA ASP A 83 16.64 -1.93 11.73
C ASP A 83 16.36 -3.31 12.36
N LEU A 84 15.41 -4.06 11.81
CA LEU A 84 15.07 -5.43 12.22
C LEU A 84 15.94 -6.51 11.53
N GLY A 85 16.89 -6.09 10.69
CA GLY A 85 17.76 -7.00 9.93
C GLY A 85 17.12 -7.58 8.66
N GLY A 86 15.97 -7.05 8.23
CA GLY A 86 15.36 -7.39 6.95
C GLY A 86 15.98 -6.65 5.78
N HIS A 87 15.58 -7.02 4.56
CA HIS A 87 16.01 -6.39 3.32
C HIS A 87 14.84 -5.68 2.65
N SER A 88 15.02 -4.40 2.30
CA SER A 88 14.00 -3.58 1.66
C SER A 88 14.09 -3.69 0.14
N GLU A 89 13.25 -4.53 -0.46
CA GLU A 89 13.28 -4.77 -1.92
C GLU A 89 12.38 -3.81 -2.72
N PHE A 90 11.41 -3.16 -2.08
CA PHE A 90 10.39 -2.33 -2.75
C PHE A 90 9.69 -3.07 -3.90
N ASP A 91 9.47 -4.39 -3.74
CA ASP A 91 8.87 -5.19 -4.81
C ASP A 91 7.37 -4.90 -4.93
N ALA A 92 7.03 -3.97 -5.82
CA ALA A 92 5.64 -3.68 -6.15
C ALA A 92 4.99 -4.80 -6.99
N ASN A 93 5.76 -5.67 -7.66
CA ASN A 93 5.20 -6.70 -8.56
C ASN A 93 4.45 -7.78 -7.79
N ALA A 94 4.88 -8.05 -6.56
CA ALA A 94 4.16 -8.85 -5.58
C ALA A 94 2.66 -8.49 -5.54
N LEU A 95 2.35 -7.19 -5.60
CA LEU A 95 0.99 -6.69 -5.44
C LEU A 95 0.40 -6.09 -6.72
N VAL A 96 1.17 -5.66 -7.71
CA VAL A 96 0.63 -5.16 -8.98
C VAL A 96 0.26 -6.35 -9.88
N ALA A 97 -0.99 -6.48 -10.30
CA ALA A 97 -1.31 -7.41 -11.39
C ALA A 97 -0.84 -6.82 -12.73
N GLU A 98 -0.31 -7.65 -13.64
CA GLU A 98 -0.06 -7.25 -15.02
C GLU A 98 -1.35 -6.65 -15.60
N GLU A 99 -1.32 -5.36 -15.90
CA GLU A 99 -2.40 -4.75 -16.66
C GLU A 99 -2.13 -5.04 -18.12
N GLY A 100 -2.92 -5.96 -18.68
CA GLY A 100 -2.88 -6.29 -20.11
C GLY A 100 -3.12 -5.05 -20.99
N PRO A 101 -2.81 -5.16 -22.29
CA PRO A 101 -2.80 -4.05 -23.24
C PRO A 101 -4.13 -3.27 -23.38
N ASP A 102 -5.25 -3.83 -22.90
CA ASP A 102 -6.59 -3.22 -22.95
C ASP A 102 -6.87 -2.23 -21.80
N GLY A 103 -5.99 -2.12 -20.80
CA GLY A 103 -6.20 -1.26 -19.62
C GLY A 103 -6.00 0.25 -19.85
N ALA A 104 -5.59 0.65 -21.06
CA ALA A 104 -5.38 2.06 -21.43
C ALA A 104 -6.64 2.74 -21.98
N ASP A 105 -7.72 1.99 -22.24
CA ASP A 105 -8.96 2.53 -22.76
C ASP A 105 -9.71 3.31 -21.67
N ARG A 106 -9.44 4.62 -21.67
CA ARG A 106 -10.21 5.71 -21.07
C ARG A 106 -10.68 5.43 -19.64
N LEU A 107 -9.76 5.58 -18.68
CA LEU A 107 -10.07 5.57 -17.25
C LEU A 107 -11.28 6.48 -16.94
N ASP A 108 -12.34 5.86 -16.43
CA ASP A 108 -13.52 6.55 -15.91
C ASP A 108 -13.21 7.14 -14.52
N PRO A 109 -13.30 8.47 -14.32
CA PRO A 109 -13.06 9.10 -13.02
C PRO A 109 -13.88 8.48 -11.87
N ASP A 110 -15.13 8.10 -12.11
CA ASP A 110 -15.99 7.54 -11.05
C ASP A 110 -15.49 6.16 -10.62
N ARG A 111 -15.03 5.37 -11.59
CA ARG A 111 -14.37 4.08 -11.33
C ARG A 111 -13.07 4.26 -10.56
N VAL A 112 -12.25 5.26 -10.91
CA VAL A 112 -11.01 5.59 -10.18
C VAL A 112 -11.30 5.94 -8.72
N VAL A 113 -12.36 6.70 -8.45
CA VAL A 113 -12.77 7.03 -7.07
C VAL A 113 -13.12 5.75 -6.31
N GLU A 114 -13.99 4.90 -6.87
CA GLU A 114 -14.45 3.71 -6.15
C GLU A 114 -13.32 2.69 -5.95
N GLU A 115 -12.47 2.46 -6.96
CA GLU A 115 -11.34 1.55 -6.84
C GLU A 115 -10.36 1.99 -5.73
N ASN A 116 -10.05 3.29 -5.64
CA ASN A 116 -9.20 3.79 -4.56
C ASN A 116 -9.90 3.77 -3.20
N ARG A 117 -11.21 4.01 -3.14
CA ARG A 117 -11.98 3.91 -1.88
C ARG A 117 -11.97 2.49 -1.33
N VAL A 118 -12.13 1.49 -2.19
CA VAL A 118 -12.05 0.07 -1.81
C VAL A 118 -10.61 -0.28 -1.43
N ALA A 119 -9.61 0.06 -2.25
CA ALA A 119 -8.21 -0.23 -1.95
C ALA A 119 -7.76 0.37 -0.62
N ARG A 120 -8.16 1.61 -0.31
CA ARG A 120 -7.86 2.24 0.98
C ARG A 120 -8.52 1.51 2.15
N ARG A 121 -9.75 1.03 2.00
CA ARG A 121 -10.41 0.22 3.04
C ARG A 121 -9.62 -1.04 3.34
N VAL A 122 -9.12 -1.72 2.31
CA VAL A 122 -8.26 -2.90 2.46
C VAL A 122 -7.02 -2.53 3.27
N VAL A 123 -6.29 -1.47 2.90
CA VAL A 123 -5.09 -1.01 3.63
C VAL A 123 -5.40 -0.71 5.10
N VAL A 124 -6.48 0.03 5.38
CA VAL A 124 -6.90 0.37 6.74
C VAL A 124 -7.19 -0.89 7.57
N THR A 125 -7.95 -1.85 7.02
CA THR A 125 -8.24 -3.11 7.71
C THR A 125 -6.97 -3.92 7.94
N THR A 126 -6.09 -4.03 6.93
CA THR A 126 -4.81 -4.73 7.06
C THR A 126 -3.95 -4.13 8.18
N TYR A 127 -3.92 -2.81 8.32
CA TYR A 127 -3.14 -2.17 9.39
C TYR A 127 -3.76 -2.40 10.76
N GLN A 128 -5.08 -2.44 10.87
CA GLN A 128 -5.75 -2.81 12.11
C GLN A 128 -5.42 -4.27 12.51
N ASP A 129 -5.39 -5.18 11.56
CA ASP A 129 -5.00 -6.58 11.77
C ASP A 129 -3.53 -6.69 12.21
N ILE A 130 -2.63 -5.98 11.54
CA ILE A 130 -1.21 -5.88 11.92
C ILE A 130 -1.07 -5.36 13.35
N LEU A 131 -1.77 -4.28 13.71
CA LEU A 131 -1.70 -3.70 15.05
C LEU A 131 -2.26 -4.63 16.13
N GLY A 132 -3.30 -5.40 15.81
CA GLY A 132 -3.82 -6.45 16.69
C GLY A 132 -2.81 -7.56 16.89
N TRP A 133 -2.16 -8.00 15.82
CA TRP A 133 -1.14 -9.04 15.83
C TRP A 133 0.15 -8.63 16.57
N ILE A 134 0.69 -7.42 16.32
CA ILE A 134 1.88 -6.90 17.01
C ILE A 134 1.62 -6.83 18.52
N GLY A 135 0.40 -6.43 18.93
CA GLY A 135 0.05 -6.27 20.34
C GLY A 135 1.02 -5.34 21.05
N GLN A 136 1.75 -5.89 22.05
CA GLN A 136 2.80 -5.19 22.81
C GLN A 136 4.22 -5.72 22.50
N GLY A 137 4.37 -6.58 21.48
CA GLY A 137 5.63 -7.26 21.18
C GLY A 137 6.72 -6.36 20.61
N ASP A 138 6.34 -5.29 19.90
CA ASP A 138 7.27 -4.27 19.41
C ASP A 138 6.59 -2.88 19.40
N PRO A 139 6.76 -2.08 20.46
CA PRO A 139 6.17 -0.75 20.56
C PRO A 139 6.65 0.23 19.48
N VAL A 140 7.89 0.08 18.98
CA VAL A 140 8.45 0.98 17.97
C VAL A 140 7.77 0.75 16.64
N THR A 141 7.66 -0.51 16.22
CA THR A 141 6.97 -0.86 14.97
C THR A 141 5.47 -0.59 15.08
N ARG A 142 4.86 -0.84 16.24
CA ARG A 142 3.46 -0.51 16.49
C ARG A 142 3.19 0.99 16.25
N HIS A 143 3.95 1.87 16.88
CA HIS A 143 3.78 3.32 16.71
C HIS A 143 3.99 3.78 15.27
N LEU A 144 4.95 3.17 14.55
CA LEU A 144 5.12 3.43 13.13
C LEU A 144 3.84 3.11 12.34
N ILE A 145 3.27 1.92 12.52
CA ILE A 145 2.04 1.53 11.81
C ILE A 145 0.83 2.37 12.26
N GLU A 146 0.70 2.70 13.54
CA GLU A 146 -0.35 3.61 14.04
C GLU A 146 -0.28 4.98 13.37
N SER A 147 0.92 5.57 13.30
CA SER A 147 1.08 6.88 12.67
C SER A 147 0.76 6.87 11.17
N ILE A 148 1.17 5.84 10.43
CA ILE A 148 0.80 5.71 9.00
C ILE A 148 -0.72 5.53 8.87
N LEU A 149 -1.33 4.69 9.71
CA LEU A 149 -2.78 4.47 9.71
C LEU A 149 -3.58 5.75 9.97
N ASP A 150 -3.12 6.60 10.88
CA ASP A 150 -3.77 7.87 11.18
C ASP A 150 -3.67 8.85 9.99
N GLU A 151 -2.52 8.90 9.34
CA GLU A 151 -2.32 9.70 8.12
C GLU A 151 -3.19 9.17 6.96
N GLU A 152 -3.22 7.85 6.73
CA GLU A 152 -4.10 7.17 5.77
C GLU A 152 -5.58 7.48 5.99
N ARG A 153 -6.03 7.59 7.25
CA ARG A 153 -7.42 7.94 7.62
C ARG A 153 -7.77 9.42 7.38
N SER A 154 -6.77 10.29 7.35
CA SER A 154 -6.96 11.75 7.23
C SER A 154 -7.12 12.24 5.78
N THR A 155 -6.94 11.37 4.78
CA THR A 155 -6.86 11.73 3.35
C THR A 155 -8.00 11.20 2.50
#